data_AF-A0A7C5MIG6-F1
#
_entry.id   AF-A0A7C5MIG6-F1
#
_cell.length_a   1.000
_cell.length_b   1.000
_cell.length_c   1.000
_cell.angle_alpha   90.00
_cell.angle_beta   90.00
_cell.angle_gamma   90.00
#
_symmetry.space_group_name_H-M   'P 1'
#
loop_
_entity.id
_entity.type
_entity.pdbx_description
1 polymer ?
#
loop_
_entity_poly.entity_id
_entity_poly.type
_entity_poly.pdbx_seq_one_letter_code
_entity_poly.pdbx_strand_id
1 'polypeptide(L)'
;MKITKIFAENIKTFPRLDLHLEDYKVALVTGPNGAGKTTAFVTIPTLSFYGESQGRTIKDYSLPAKESKIGIEFEYDSEKYVIVRQYYGESSKSVLINVSQSKRITKAKEIEQQVERLFGMDRHTFLSTVVIAQGEVETLSERPPRERRELFLKFLDVDFKKAYEKAKESLSETESKLRQVDGDISQLELELEEKPQIEKRIPEIESEISKLESELSMESQKKNALLVQRDQVGDELGKLREYRRQLELLIDRRALLKKDTEDFSKRIAG
;
A
#
# COMPACT_ATOMS: atom_id res chain seq x y z
N MET A 1 -26.08 -0.59 -34.47
CA MET A 1 -25.47 0.45 -35.33
C MET A 1 -25.74 0.11 -36.78
N LYS A 2 -26.22 1.06 -37.59
CA LYS A 2 -26.38 0.93 -39.06
C LYS A 2 -25.68 2.10 -39.72
N ILE A 3 -24.69 1.85 -40.57
CA ILE A 3 -24.03 2.91 -41.35
C ILE A 3 -24.93 3.26 -42.54
N THR A 4 -25.30 4.52 -42.68
CA THR A 4 -26.16 5.02 -43.77
C THR A 4 -25.35 5.66 -44.87
N LYS A 5 -24.20 6.27 -44.55
CA LYS A 5 -23.36 6.94 -45.55
C LYS A 5 -21.88 6.91 -45.16
N ILE A 6 -21.00 6.71 -46.13
CA ILE A 6 -19.55 6.90 -45.98
C ILE A 6 -19.09 7.88 -47.05
N PHE A 7 -18.36 8.92 -46.66
CA PHE A 7 -17.82 9.88 -47.62
C PHE A 7 -16.38 10.26 -47.27
N ALA A 8 -15.61 10.58 -48.31
CA ALA A 8 -14.26 11.08 -48.17
C ALA A 8 -13.82 11.93 -49.36
N GLU A 9 -12.87 12.82 -49.12
CA GLU A 9 -12.22 13.64 -50.14
C GLU A 9 -10.70 13.63 -49.88
N ASN A 10 -9.94 13.38 -50.94
CA ASN A 10 -8.47 13.35 -50.94
C ASN A 10 -7.86 12.33 -49.96
N ILE A 11 -8.37 11.09 -49.94
CA ILE A 11 -7.88 10.01 -49.05
C ILE A 11 -7.38 8.82 -49.86
N LYS A 12 -6.09 8.49 -49.76
CA LYS A 12 -5.42 7.37 -50.45
C LYS A 12 -5.84 7.25 -51.93
N THR A 13 -6.60 6.22 -52.30
CA THR A 13 -7.03 5.95 -53.68
C THR A 13 -8.27 6.73 -54.09
N PHE A 14 -8.85 7.53 -53.18
CA PHE A 14 -10.10 8.25 -53.37
C PHE A 14 -9.88 9.77 -53.39
N PRO A 15 -9.83 10.41 -54.57
CA PRO A 15 -9.97 11.86 -54.69
C PRO A 15 -11.33 12.31 -54.14
N ARG A 16 -12.38 11.52 -54.41
CA ARG A 16 -13.72 11.68 -53.84
C ARG A 16 -14.38 10.31 -53.69
N LEU A 17 -15.06 10.10 -52.56
CA LEU A 17 -15.86 8.93 -52.25
C LEU A 17 -17.18 9.42 -51.64
N ASP A 18 -18.29 8.90 -52.14
CA ASP A 18 -19.64 9.25 -51.66
C ASP A 18 -20.53 8.01 -51.79
N LEU A 19 -20.58 7.21 -50.72
CA LEU A 19 -21.27 5.92 -50.68
C LEU A 19 -22.54 6.04 -49.83
N HIS A 20 -23.69 5.83 -50.46
CA HIS A 20 -24.99 5.76 -49.80
C HIS A 20 -25.35 4.30 -49.55
N LEU A 21 -25.54 3.93 -48.28
CA LEU A 21 -25.73 2.57 -47.80
C LEU A 21 -27.12 2.34 -47.18
N GLU A 22 -27.98 3.36 -47.14
CA GLU A 22 -29.29 3.36 -46.48
C GLU A 22 -30.19 2.19 -46.90
N ASP A 23 -30.23 1.90 -48.20
CA ASP A 23 -31.11 0.91 -48.82
C ASP A 23 -30.52 -0.51 -48.81
N TYR A 24 -29.26 -0.66 -48.39
CA TYR A 24 -28.56 -1.93 -48.46
C TYR A 24 -28.48 -2.59 -47.08
N LYS A 25 -29.05 -3.80 -46.97
CA LYS A 25 -28.82 -4.69 -45.82
C LYS A 25 -27.57 -5.55 -45.99
N VAL A 26 -27.29 -5.93 -47.23
CA VAL A 26 -26.12 -6.72 -47.64
C VAL A 26 -25.60 -6.10 -48.93
N ALA A 27 -24.29 -5.87 -49.01
CA ALA A 27 -23.64 -5.36 -50.19
C ALA A 27 -22.38 -6.19 -50.47
N LEU A 28 -22.19 -6.58 -51.73
CA LEU A 28 -20.96 -7.21 -52.19
C LEU A 28 -20.05 -6.12 -52.79
N VAL A 29 -18.85 -5.99 -52.24
CA VAL A 29 -17.85 -5.02 -52.71
C VAL A 29 -16.73 -5.77 -53.43
N THR A 30 -16.71 -5.70 -54.76
CA THR A 30 -15.71 -6.37 -55.60
C THR A 30 -14.76 -5.37 -56.26
N GLY A 31 -13.55 -5.81 -56.56
CA GLY A 31 -12.56 -5.03 -57.31
C GLY A 31 -11.17 -5.63 -57.17
N PRO A 32 -10.17 -5.15 -57.93
CA PRO A 32 -8.80 -5.64 -57.80
C PRO A 32 -8.21 -5.35 -56.41
N ASN A 33 -7.18 -6.10 -56.03
CA ASN A 33 -6.39 -5.79 -54.84
C ASN A 33 -5.76 -4.40 -54.99
N GLY A 34 -5.78 -3.61 -53.91
CA GLY A 34 -5.32 -2.22 -53.95
C GLY A 34 -6.36 -1.20 -54.44
N ALA A 35 -7.56 -1.61 -54.87
CA ALA A 35 -8.63 -0.68 -55.29
C ALA A 35 -9.22 0.20 -54.16
N GLY A 36 -8.71 0.08 -52.93
CA GLY A 36 -9.18 0.88 -51.79
C GLY A 36 -10.39 0.30 -51.04
N LYS A 37 -10.80 -0.95 -51.29
CA LYS A 37 -11.94 -1.61 -50.60
C LYS A 37 -11.80 -1.56 -49.07
N THR A 38 -10.65 -2.00 -48.55
CA THR A 38 -10.34 -1.94 -47.11
C THR A 38 -10.30 -0.49 -46.62
N THR A 39 -9.80 0.44 -47.43
CA THR A 39 -9.79 1.86 -47.07
C THR A 39 -11.21 2.41 -46.92
N ALA A 40 -12.11 2.10 -47.87
CA ALA A 40 -13.49 2.56 -47.86
C ALA A 40 -14.32 2.00 -46.69
N PHE A 41 -14.20 0.70 -46.40
CA PHE A 41 -15.11 0.02 -45.47
C PHE A 41 -14.50 -0.29 -44.10
N VAL A 42 -13.18 -0.18 -43.93
CA VAL A 42 -12.52 -0.40 -42.65
C VAL A 42 -11.83 0.86 -42.17
N THR A 43 -10.89 1.40 -42.97
CA THR A 43 -10.05 2.52 -42.53
C THR A 43 -10.84 3.81 -42.32
N ILE A 44 -11.69 4.20 -43.27
CA ILE A 44 -12.49 5.43 -43.18
C ILE A 44 -13.46 5.37 -41.99
N PRO A 45 -14.31 4.32 -41.82
CA PRO A 45 -15.17 4.20 -40.65
C PRO A 45 -14.39 4.24 -39.33
N THR A 46 -13.27 3.50 -39.24
CA THR A 46 -12.44 3.47 -38.03
C THR A 46 -11.88 4.84 -37.68
N LEU A 47 -11.33 5.56 -38.68
CA LEU A 47 -10.83 6.92 -38.49
C LEU A 47 -11.96 7.90 -38.14
N SER A 48 -13.12 7.78 -38.77
CA SER A 48 -14.28 8.62 -38.46
C SER A 48 -14.71 8.45 -37.00
N PHE A 49 -14.90 7.21 -36.54
CA PHE A 49 -15.31 6.91 -35.17
C PHE A 49 -14.23 7.26 -34.14
N TYR A 50 -13.02 6.74 -34.30
CA TYR A 50 -11.99 6.73 -33.24
C TYR A 50 -10.81 7.67 -33.49
N GLY A 51 -10.77 8.38 -34.62
CA GLY A 51 -9.73 9.38 -34.92
C GLY A 51 -8.41 8.81 -35.41
N GLU A 52 -8.14 7.55 -35.10
CA GLU A 52 -6.97 6.81 -35.55
C GLU A 52 -7.32 5.43 -36.08
N SER A 53 -6.47 4.91 -36.96
CA SER A 53 -6.50 3.54 -37.46
C SER A 53 -5.07 3.05 -37.61
N GLN A 54 -4.70 1.99 -36.88
CA GLN A 54 -3.34 1.43 -36.84
C GLN A 54 -2.28 2.46 -36.38
N GLY A 55 -2.61 3.26 -35.35
CA GLY A 55 -1.72 4.31 -34.81
C GLY A 55 -1.49 5.49 -35.76
N ARG A 56 -2.29 5.60 -36.82
CA ARG A 56 -2.21 6.65 -37.84
C ARG A 56 -3.50 7.44 -37.88
N THR A 57 -3.39 8.74 -38.14
CA THR A 57 -4.50 9.68 -38.20
C THR A 57 -4.88 9.99 -39.65
N ILE A 58 -5.95 10.76 -39.88
CA ILE A 58 -6.36 11.22 -41.22
C ILE A 58 -5.19 11.81 -42.05
N LYS A 59 -4.24 12.50 -41.39
CA LYS A 59 -3.04 13.06 -42.04
C LYS A 59 -2.25 12.02 -42.83
N ASP A 60 -2.05 10.84 -42.25
CA ASP A 60 -1.23 9.77 -42.83
C ASP A 60 -1.91 9.07 -44.03
N TYR A 61 -3.22 9.29 -44.16
CA TYR A 61 -4.04 8.77 -45.27
C TYR A 61 -4.41 9.85 -46.29
N SER A 62 -4.07 11.10 -46.02
CA SER A 62 -4.38 12.24 -46.91
C SER A 62 -3.50 12.25 -48.15
N LEU A 63 -4.09 12.57 -49.30
CA LEU A 63 -3.36 12.90 -50.53
C LEU A 63 -2.76 14.32 -50.44
N PRO A 64 -1.77 14.67 -51.28
CA PRO A 64 -1.27 16.04 -51.37
C PRO A 64 -2.36 17.02 -51.88
N ALA A 65 -3.12 17.59 -50.95
CA ALA A 65 -4.22 18.51 -51.20
C ALA A 65 -4.32 19.58 -50.10
N LYS A 66 -5.00 20.70 -50.39
CA LYS A 66 -5.24 21.77 -49.39
C LYS A 66 -6.11 21.31 -48.23
N GLU A 67 -7.01 20.38 -48.49
CA GLU A 67 -7.94 19.83 -47.51
C GLU A 67 -8.16 18.33 -47.79
N SER A 68 -8.27 17.54 -46.73
CA SER A 68 -8.72 16.15 -46.78
C SER A 68 -9.83 15.94 -45.76
N LYS A 69 -10.82 15.15 -46.12
CA LYS A 69 -12.05 14.98 -45.34
C LYS A 69 -12.46 13.53 -45.32
N ILE A 70 -12.93 13.08 -44.17
CA ILE A 70 -13.64 11.81 -44.00
C ILE A 70 -14.90 12.05 -43.18
N GLY A 71 -15.90 11.23 -43.40
CA GLY A 71 -17.03 11.19 -42.51
C GLY A 71 -17.94 10.02 -42.75
N ILE A 72 -18.81 9.84 -41.77
CA ILE A 72 -19.77 8.75 -41.71
C ILE A 72 -21.08 9.27 -41.15
N GLU A 73 -22.17 8.83 -41.78
CA GLU A 73 -23.51 8.97 -41.24
C GLU A 73 -23.97 7.59 -40.79
N PHE A 74 -24.57 7.53 -39.60
CA PHE A 74 -25.02 6.27 -39.04
C PHE A 74 -26.23 6.47 -38.12
N GLU A 75 -26.94 5.37 -37.91
CA GLU A 75 -28.05 5.26 -36.99
C GLU A 75 -27.68 4.34 -35.83
N TYR A 76 -28.01 4.78 -34.62
CA TYR A 76 -27.85 4.00 -33.40
C TYR A 76 -29.03 4.26 -32.47
N ASP A 77 -29.72 3.21 -32.05
CA ASP A 77 -30.91 3.29 -31.18
C ASP A 77 -31.98 4.29 -31.69
N SER A 78 -32.30 4.22 -32.99
CA SER A 78 -33.23 5.13 -33.68
C SER A 78 -32.79 6.61 -33.76
N GLU A 79 -31.57 6.94 -33.33
CA GLU A 79 -30.99 8.27 -33.46
C GLU A 79 -29.98 8.37 -34.60
N LYS A 80 -29.98 9.51 -35.29
CA LYS A 80 -29.12 9.78 -36.44
C LYS A 80 -27.91 10.61 -36.05
N TYR A 81 -26.75 10.18 -36.50
CA TYR A 81 -25.46 10.78 -36.18
C TYR A 81 -24.64 11.05 -37.44
N VAL A 82 -23.87 12.14 -37.41
CA VAL A 82 -22.89 12.48 -38.43
C VAL A 82 -21.56 12.78 -37.77
N ILE A 83 -20.51 12.10 -38.18
CA ILE A 83 -19.14 12.43 -37.78
C ILE A 83 -18.34 12.87 -38.99
N VAL A 84 -17.65 14.00 -38.86
CA VAL A 84 -16.76 14.55 -39.89
C VAL A 84 -15.42 14.86 -39.27
N ARG A 85 -14.34 14.43 -39.93
CA ARG A 85 -12.97 14.79 -39.60
C ARG A 85 -12.29 15.39 -40.82
N GLN A 86 -11.62 16.52 -40.63
CA GLN A 86 -10.97 17.31 -41.66
C GLN A 86 -9.52 17.59 -41.29
N TYR A 87 -8.66 17.62 -42.30
CA TYR A 87 -7.24 17.97 -42.18
C TYR A 87 -6.87 19.00 -43.24
N TYR A 88 -6.18 20.06 -42.82
CA TYR A 88 -5.84 21.24 -43.63
C TYR A 88 -4.32 21.39 -43.82
N GLY A 89 -3.56 20.29 -43.85
CA GLY A 89 -2.10 20.30 -43.95
C GLY A 89 -1.36 20.64 -42.65
N GLU A 90 -1.89 21.57 -41.85
CA GLU A 90 -1.25 21.97 -40.57
C GLU A 90 -2.16 21.77 -39.36
N SER A 91 -3.48 21.79 -39.57
CA SER A 91 -4.47 21.67 -38.50
C SER A 91 -5.52 20.62 -38.83
N SER A 92 -6.24 20.17 -37.80
CA SER A 92 -7.37 19.25 -37.95
C SER A 92 -8.61 19.79 -37.24
N LYS A 93 -9.78 19.45 -37.78
CA LYS A 93 -11.08 19.75 -37.16
C LYS A 93 -11.90 18.47 -37.14
N SER A 94 -12.62 18.25 -36.05
CA SER A 94 -13.53 17.11 -35.90
C SER A 94 -14.88 17.61 -35.41
N VAL A 95 -15.95 16.98 -35.86
CA VAL A 95 -17.30 17.27 -35.38
C VAL A 95 -18.11 16.00 -35.34
N LEU A 96 -18.85 15.81 -34.25
CA LEU A 96 -19.95 14.86 -34.13
C LEU A 96 -21.24 15.66 -33.96
N ILE A 97 -22.26 15.30 -34.74
CA ILE A 97 -23.59 15.89 -34.69
C ILE A 97 -24.57 14.75 -34.39
N ASN A 98 -25.32 14.85 -33.30
CA ASN A 98 -26.55 14.09 -33.12
C ASN A 98 -27.66 14.90 -33.78
N VAL A 99 -28.13 14.43 -34.94
CA VAL A 99 -29.13 15.11 -35.77
C VAL A 99 -30.49 15.08 -35.08
N SER A 100 -30.82 13.98 -34.42
CA SER A 100 -32.10 13.82 -33.71
C SER A 100 -32.24 14.78 -32.53
N GLN A 101 -31.14 15.09 -31.84
CA GLN A 101 -31.13 15.93 -30.64
C GLN A 101 -30.55 17.35 -30.88
N SER A 102 -30.16 17.68 -32.11
CA SER A 102 -29.46 18.94 -32.44
C SER A 102 -28.21 19.22 -31.56
N LYS A 103 -27.55 18.16 -31.07
CA LYS A 103 -26.37 18.26 -30.20
C LYS A 103 -25.09 18.16 -31.02
N ARG A 104 -24.09 19.00 -30.71
CA ARG A 104 -22.81 19.05 -31.41
C ARG A 104 -21.62 18.96 -30.46
N ILE A 105 -20.64 18.14 -30.81
CA ILE A 105 -19.34 18.00 -30.12
C ILE A 105 -18.24 18.31 -31.14
N THR A 106 -17.25 19.12 -30.78
CA THR A 106 -16.18 19.56 -31.72
C THR A 106 -14.77 19.20 -31.26
N LYS A 107 -14.59 18.74 -30.01
CA LYS A 107 -13.28 18.28 -29.53
C LYS A 107 -13.11 16.80 -29.84
N ALA A 108 -12.02 16.44 -30.52
CA ALA A 108 -11.75 15.07 -30.96
C ALA A 108 -11.84 14.04 -29.82
N LYS A 109 -11.22 14.31 -28.67
CA LYS A 109 -11.25 13.41 -27.50
C LYS A 109 -12.66 13.22 -26.93
N GLU A 110 -13.48 14.28 -26.91
CA GLU A 110 -14.87 14.17 -26.45
C GLU A 110 -15.74 13.40 -27.44
N ILE A 111 -15.45 13.50 -28.75
CA ILE A 111 -16.09 12.69 -29.80
C ILE A 111 -15.76 11.21 -29.60
N GLU A 112 -14.48 10.87 -29.40
CA GLU A 112 -14.03 9.49 -29.18
C GLU A 112 -14.69 8.88 -27.93
N GLN A 113 -14.68 9.61 -26.81
CA GLN A 113 -15.37 9.16 -25.59
C GLN A 113 -16.88 8.99 -25.79
N GLN A 114 -17.52 9.88 -26.56
CA GLN A 114 -18.94 9.75 -26.87
C GLN A 114 -19.21 8.52 -27.74
N VAL A 115 -18.37 8.24 -28.73
CA VAL A 115 -18.47 7.06 -29.59
C VAL A 115 -18.28 5.78 -28.78
N GLU A 116 -17.26 5.72 -27.91
CA GLU A 116 -17.03 4.58 -27.00
C GLU A 116 -18.23 4.32 -26.10
N ARG A 117 -18.84 5.38 -25.54
CA ARG A 117 -20.05 5.26 -24.72
C ARG A 117 -21.27 4.83 -25.51
N LEU A 118 -21.45 5.35 -26.72
CA LEU A 118 -22.58 4.99 -27.59
C LEU A 118 -22.53 3.50 -27.95
N PHE A 119 -21.36 3.01 -28.37
CA PHE A 119 -21.22 1.64 -28.82
C PHE A 119 -20.91 0.64 -27.71
N GLY A 120 -20.47 1.11 -26.53
CA GLY A 120 -19.95 0.24 -25.46
C GLY A 120 -18.68 -0.49 -25.88
N MET A 121 -17.96 0.03 -26.88
CA MET A 121 -16.82 -0.62 -27.53
C MET A 121 -15.75 0.42 -27.84
N ASP A 122 -14.50 0.07 -27.57
CA ASP A 122 -13.35 0.86 -27.98
C ASP A 122 -12.92 0.53 -29.43
N ARG A 123 -11.90 1.23 -29.92
CA ARG A 123 -11.38 1.01 -31.29
C ARG A 123 -10.95 -0.43 -31.52
N HIS A 124 -10.30 -1.06 -30.54
CA HIS A 124 -9.79 -2.41 -30.65
C HIS A 124 -10.95 -3.42 -30.75
N THR A 125 -11.94 -3.29 -29.87
CA THR A 125 -13.15 -4.10 -29.87
C THR A 125 -13.93 -3.93 -31.17
N PHE A 126 -14.10 -2.69 -31.67
CA PHE A 126 -14.77 -2.44 -32.94
C PHE A 126 -14.11 -3.16 -34.13
N LEU A 127 -12.79 -3.06 -34.24
CA LEU A 127 -12.02 -3.70 -35.31
C LEU A 127 -12.01 -5.22 -35.25
N SER A 128 -12.29 -5.80 -34.08
CA SER A 128 -12.27 -7.26 -33.88
C SER A 128 -13.67 -7.89 -33.86
N THR A 129 -14.73 -7.10 -33.70
CA THR A 129 -16.12 -7.59 -33.62
C THR A 129 -16.98 -7.17 -34.80
N VAL A 130 -16.79 -5.95 -35.33
CA VAL A 130 -17.58 -5.40 -36.44
C VAL A 130 -16.89 -5.64 -37.78
N VAL A 131 -15.55 -5.64 -37.76
CA VAL A 131 -14.73 -5.92 -38.94
C VAL A 131 -14.16 -7.32 -38.78
N ILE A 132 -14.52 -8.22 -39.69
CA ILE A 132 -13.91 -9.54 -39.75
C ILE A 132 -12.86 -9.51 -40.86
N ALA A 133 -11.58 -9.67 -40.49
CA ALA A 133 -10.52 -9.67 -41.48
C ALA A 133 -10.54 -10.95 -42.33
N GLN A 134 -10.05 -10.86 -43.56
CA GLN A 134 -9.94 -12.02 -44.45
C GLN A 134 -9.05 -13.09 -43.81
N GLY A 135 -9.56 -14.32 -43.66
CA GLY A 135 -8.88 -15.46 -43.03
C GLY A 135 -9.16 -15.67 -41.53
N GLU A 136 -9.79 -14.71 -40.84
CA GLU A 136 -10.14 -14.89 -39.41
C GLU A 136 -11.31 -15.86 -39.18
N VAL A 137 -12.25 -15.95 -40.12
CA VAL A 137 -13.39 -16.89 -40.03
C VAL A 137 -12.95 -18.34 -40.26
N GLU A 138 -12.07 -18.57 -41.23
CA GLU A 138 -11.50 -19.89 -41.54
C GLU A 138 -10.69 -20.40 -40.34
N THR A 139 -9.86 -19.54 -39.75
CA THR A 139 -9.13 -19.87 -38.52
C THR A 139 -10.02 -20.08 -37.30
N LEU A 140 -11.25 -19.55 -37.26
CA LEU A 140 -12.17 -19.79 -36.16
C LEU A 140 -12.75 -21.22 -36.20
N SER A 141 -13.11 -21.71 -37.39
CA SER A 141 -13.80 -23.00 -37.56
C SER A 141 -12.87 -24.20 -37.39
N GLU A 142 -11.60 -24.06 -37.76
CA GLU A 142 -10.61 -25.15 -37.75
C GLU A 142 -9.88 -25.31 -36.41
N ARG A 143 -9.98 -24.33 -35.49
CA ARG A 143 -9.21 -24.33 -34.25
C ARG A 143 -9.84 -25.19 -33.13
N PRO A 144 -9.01 -25.80 -32.26
CA PRO A 144 -9.49 -26.48 -31.06
C PRO A 144 -10.31 -25.55 -30.12
N PRO A 145 -11.22 -26.09 -29.29
CA PRO A 145 -12.08 -25.29 -28.41
C PRO A 145 -11.36 -24.27 -27.52
N ARG A 146 -10.15 -24.61 -27.04
CA ARG A 146 -9.32 -23.72 -26.21
C ARG A 146 -8.86 -22.48 -26.97
N GLU A 147 -8.34 -22.65 -28.18
CA GLU A 147 -7.86 -21.55 -29.03
C GLU A 147 -9.03 -20.68 -29.53
N ARG A 148 -10.18 -21.29 -29.84
CA ARG A 148 -11.42 -20.56 -30.12
C ARG A 148 -11.82 -19.68 -28.94
N ARG A 149 -11.79 -20.21 -27.71
CA ARG A 149 -12.06 -19.43 -26.50
C ARG A 149 -11.09 -18.26 -26.36
N GLU A 150 -9.79 -18.46 -26.56
CA GLU A 150 -8.80 -17.38 -26.51
C GLU A 150 -9.05 -16.30 -27.57
N LEU A 151 -9.45 -16.68 -28.79
CA LEU A 151 -9.87 -15.75 -29.86
C LEU A 151 -11.12 -14.94 -29.46
N PHE A 152 -12.15 -15.58 -28.91
CA PHE A 152 -13.34 -14.87 -28.44
C PHE A 152 -13.02 -13.91 -27.29
N LEU A 153 -12.17 -14.32 -26.35
CA LEU A 153 -11.70 -13.44 -25.27
C LEU A 153 -10.92 -12.25 -25.82
N LYS A 154 -10.12 -12.45 -26.87
CA LYS A 154 -9.42 -11.38 -27.58
C LYS A 154 -10.38 -10.43 -28.30
N PHE A 155 -11.42 -10.96 -28.96
CA PHE A 155 -12.44 -10.15 -29.64
C PHE A 155 -13.28 -9.32 -28.66
N LEU A 156 -13.55 -9.87 -27.48
CA LEU A 156 -14.30 -9.20 -26.42
C LEU A 156 -13.41 -8.33 -25.51
N ASP A 157 -12.11 -8.26 -25.78
CA ASP A 157 -11.09 -7.61 -24.96
C ASP A 157 -11.14 -8.02 -23.46
N VAL A 158 -11.51 -9.28 -23.18
CA VAL A 158 -11.62 -9.79 -21.82
C VAL A 158 -10.30 -10.44 -21.40
N ASP A 159 -9.50 -9.69 -20.64
CA ASP A 159 -8.25 -10.19 -20.04
C ASP A 159 -8.50 -10.78 -18.64
N PHE A 160 -8.99 -12.02 -18.60
CA PHE A 160 -9.14 -12.78 -17.34
C PHE A 160 -7.82 -12.97 -16.59
N LYS A 161 -6.68 -12.92 -17.28
CA LYS A 161 -5.37 -13.14 -16.67
C LYS A 161 -5.04 -12.01 -15.71
N LYS A 162 -5.26 -10.75 -16.10
CA LYS A 162 -5.08 -9.59 -15.21
C LYS A 162 -5.99 -9.64 -13.98
N ALA A 163 -7.26 -10.02 -14.16
CA ALA A 163 -8.19 -10.16 -13.04
C ALA A 163 -7.75 -11.26 -12.08
N TYR A 164 -7.28 -12.39 -12.62
CA TYR A 164 -6.76 -13.50 -11.84
C TYR A 164 -5.48 -13.14 -11.07
N GLU A 165 -4.51 -12.47 -11.70
CA GLU A 165 -3.28 -12.04 -11.03
C GLU A 165 -3.59 -11.07 -9.88
N LYS A 166 -4.49 -10.09 -10.08
CA LYS A 166 -4.92 -9.20 -8.99
C LYS A 166 -5.61 -9.94 -7.85
N ALA A 167 -6.46 -10.91 -8.16
CA ALA A 167 -7.13 -11.72 -7.14
C ALA A 167 -6.11 -12.56 -6.35
N LYS A 168 -5.11 -13.11 -7.03
CA LYS A 168 -4.03 -13.90 -6.43
C LYS A 168 -3.14 -13.05 -5.53
N GLU A 169 -2.79 -11.83 -5.96
CA GLU A 169 -2.04 -10.87 -5.16
C GLU A 169 -2.79 -10.52 -3.87
N SER A 170 -4.08 -10.18 -3.98
CA SER A 170 -4.95 -9.89 -2.83
C SER A 170 -5.10 -11.08 -1.86
N LEU A 171 -5.20 -12.30 -2.39
CA LEU A 171 -5.22 -13.51 -1.57
C LEU A 171 -3.91 -13.67 -0.80
N SER A 172 -2.77 -13.53 -1.48
CA SER A 172 -1.44 -13.65 -0.87
C SER A 172 -1.21 -12.64 0.25
N GLU A 173 -1.64 -11.39 0.07
CA GLU A 173 -1.57 -10.36 1.11
C GLU A 173 -2.43 -10.73 2.33
N THR A 174 -3.63 -11.24 2.09
CA THR A 174 -4.56 -11.62 3.15
C THR A 174 -4.04 -12.81 3.95
N GLU A 175 -3.50 -13.82 3.28
CA GLU A 175 -2.86 -14.98 3.93
C GLU A 175 -1.65 -14.57 4.76
N SER A 176 -0.84 -13.61 4.30
CA SER A 176 0.29 -13.10 5.06
C SER A 176 -0.15 -12.40 6.35
N LYS A 177 -1.22 -11.59 6.28
CA LYS A 177 -1.79 -10.92 7.47
C LYS A 177 -2.38 -11.93 8.44
N LEU A 178 -3.07 -12.95 7.95
CA LEU A 178 -3.63 -14.02 8.78
C LEU A 178 -2.52 -14.71 9.58
N ARG A 179 -1.43 -15.11 8.92
CA ARG A 179 -0.29 -15.75 9.58
C ARG A 179 0.36 -14.87 10.65
N GLN A 180 0.43 -13.56 10.41
CA GLN A 180 0.96 -12.62 11.40
C GLN A 180 0.06 -12.58 12.63
N VAL A 181 -1.25 -12.42 12.43
CA VAL A 181 -2.24 -12.40 13.51
C VAL A 181 -2.25 -13.72 14.30
N ASP A 182 -2.19 -14.87 13.63
CA ASP A 182 -2.10 -16.17 14.29
C ASP A 182 -0.82 -16.30 15.14
N GLY A 183 0.30 -15.73 14.67
CA GLY A 183 1.55 -15.65 15.42
C GLY A 183 1.42 -14.77 16.66
N ASP A 184 0.82 -13.59 16.52
CA ASP A 184 0.58 -12.66 17.64
C ASP A 184 -0.35 -13.29 18.69
N ILE A 185 -1.42 -13.97 18.25
CA ILE A 185 -2.32 -14.72 19.15
C ILE A 185 -1.56 -15.78 19.92
N SER A 186 -0.74 -16.59 19.24
CA SER A 186 0.03 -17.66 19.88
C SER A 186 0.98 -17.11 20.94
N GLN A 187 1.61 -15.95 20.70
CA GLN A 187 2.48 -15.31 21.67
C GLN A 187 1.70 -14.79 22.89
N LEU A 188 0.55 -14.14 22.66
CA LEU A 188 -0.31 -13.66 23.74
C LEU A 188 -0.88 -14.80 24.60
N GLU A 189 -1.18 -15.95 23.99
CA GLU A 189 -1.62 -17.14 24.72
C GLU A 189 -0.52 -17.65 25.68
N LEU A 190 0.74 -17.69 25.24
CA LEU A 190 1.88 -18.05 26.08
C LEU A 190 2.06 -17.07 27.25
N GLU A 191 1.99 -15.77 27.00
CA GLU A 191 2.08 -14.74 28.06
C GLU A 191 0.91 -14.87 29.07
N LEU A 192 -0.29 -15.23 28.59
CA LEU A 192 -1.45 -15.47 29.45
C LEU A 192 -1.26 -16.70 30.35
N GLU A 193 -0.58 -17.75 29.87
CA GLU A 193 -0.28 -18.94 30.67
C GLU A 193 0.75 -18.66 31.79
N GLU A 194 1.68 -17.72 31.58
CA GLU A 194 2.68 -17.34 32.59
C GLU A 194 2.09 -16.46 33.71
N LYS A 195 1.09 -15.64 33.39
CA LYS A 195 0.50 -14.66 34.32
C LYS A 195 0.05 -15.27 35.67
N PRO A 196 -0.70 -16.39 35.73
CA PRO A 196 -1.08 -17.00 37.01
C PRO A 196 0.11 -17.46 37.87
N GLN A 197 1.23 -17.86 37.25
CA GLN A 197 2.43 -18.24 38.00
C GLN A 197 3.09 -17.02 38.64
N ILE A 198 3.15 -15.91 37.91
CA ILE A 198 3.65 -14.63 38.43
C ILE A 198 2.75 -14.14 39.56
N GLU A 199 1.43 -14.16 39.38
CA GLU A 199 0.46 -13.75 40.41
C GLU A 199 0.56 -14.59 41.69
N LYS A 200 0.91 -15.88 41.60
CA LYS A 200 1.16 -16.74 42.77
C LYS A 200 2.48 -16.42 43.49
N ARG A 201 3.52 -16.00 42.77
CA ARG A 201 4.83 -15.69 43.35
C ARG A 201 4.86 -14.36 44.10
N ILE A 202 3.99 -13.40 43.75
CA ILE A 202 3.88 -12.12 44.44
C ILE A 202 3.65 -12.29 45.96
N PRO A 203 2.60 -13.00 46.43
CA PRO A 203 2.36 -13.15 47.86
C PRO A 203 3.44 -13.96 48.59
N GLU A 204 4.09 -14.91 47.90
CA GLU A 204 5.22 -15.66 48.46
C GLU A 204 6.39 -14.73 48.76
N ILE A 205 6.78 -13.89 47.79
CA ILE A 205 7.85 -12.91 47.94
C ILE A 205 7.47 -11.84 48.97
N GLU A 206 6.23 -11.36 48.98
CA GLU A 206 5.75 -10.41 50.00
C GLU A 206 5.85 -10.99 51.41
N SER A 207 5.54 -12.29 51.60
CA SER A 207 5.72 -12.96 52.87
C SER A 207 7.19 -13.09 53.26
N GLU A 208 8.08 -13.38 52.30
CA GLU A 208 9.53 -13.42 52.54
C GLU A 208 10.09 -12.06 52.95
N ILE A 209 9.66 -10.99 52.27
CA ILE A 209 10.02 -9.60 52.61
C ILE A 209 9.59 -9.31 54.05
N SER A 210 8.33 -9.58 54.40
CA SER A 210 7.82 -9.32 55.75
C SER A 210 8.59 -10.07 56.85
N LYS A 211 8.99 -11.31 56.60
CA LYS A 211 9.84 -12.08 57.52
C LYS A 211 11.22 -11.44 57.69
N LEU A 212 11.89 -11.12 56.58
CA LEU A 212 13.21 -10.49 56.60
C LEU A 212 13.18 -9.12 57.27
N GLU A 213 12.13 -8.33 57.08
CA GLU A 213 11.94 -7.05 57.78
C GLU A 213 11.81 -7.24 59.30
N SER A 214 11.07 -8.27 59.73
CA SER A 214 10.94 -8.60 61.15
C SER A 214 12.27 -9.05 61.77
N GLU A 215 13.00 -9.92 61.09
CA GLU A 215 14.34 -10.37 61.49
C GLU A 215 15.33 -9.21 61.57
N LEU A 216 15.35 -8.33 60.57
CA LEU A 216 16.20 -7.14 60.53
C LEU A 216 15.88 -6.19 61.69
N SER A 217 14.61 -6.03 62.03
CA SER A 217 14.17 -5.22 63.17
C SER A 217 14.66 -5.80 64.50
N MET A 218 14.49 -7.11 64.70
CA MET A 218 14.99 -7.80 65.89
C MET A 218 16.51 -7.69 66.02
N GLU A 219 17.26 -7.88 64.93
CA GLU A 219 18.71 -7.81 64.96
C GLU A 219 19.21 -6.36 65.21
N SER A 220 18.50 -5.37 64.66
CA SER A 220 18.76 -3.95 64.93
C SER A 220 18.51 -3.61 66.41
N GLN A 221 17.46 -4.13 67.02
CA GLN A 221 17.20 -3.96 68.46
C GLN A 221 18.30 -4.59 69.31
N LYS A 222 18.74 -5.83 69.00
CA LYS A 222 19.86 -6.48 69.70
C LYS A 222 21.15 -5.66 69.58
N LYS A 223 21.47 -5.17 68.38
CA LYS A 223 22.63 -4.31 68.14
C LYS A 223 22.58 -3.06 69.00
N ASN A 224 21.42 -2.39 69.07
CA ASN A 224 21.25 -1.20 69.90
C ASN A 224 21.42 -1.51 71.39
N ALA A 225 20.89 -2.64 71.88
CA ALA A 225 21.08 -3.07 73.26
C ALA A 225 22.55 -3.34 73.59
N LEU A 226 23.29 -4.00 72.69
CA LEU A 226 24.73 -4.24 72.84
C LEU A 226 25.55 -2.95 72.83
N LEU A 227 25.16 -1.95 72.03
CA LEU A 227 25.81 -0.62 72.05
C LEU A 227 25.63 0.06 73.41
N VAL A 228 24.42 0.02 73.99
CA VAL A 228 24.15 0.56 75.33
C VAL A 228 25.00 -0.15 76.39
N GLN A 229 25.09 -1.49 76.34
CA GLN A 229 25.93 -2.25 77.26
C GLN A 229 27.42 -1.92 77.11
N ARG A 230 27.91 -1.78 75.87
CA ARG A 230 29.30 -1.37 75.59
C ARG A 230 29.60 -0.01 76.22
N ASP A 231 28.68 0.94 76.09
CA ASP A 231 28.86 2.30 76.63
C ASP A 231 28.89 2.27 78.17
N GLN A 232 28.02 1.49 78.82
CA GLN A 232 28.04 1.27 80.28
C GLN A 232 29.38 0.69 80.78
N VAL A 233 29.90 -0.35 80.11
CA VAL A 233 31.22 -0.92 80.43
C VAL A 233 32.33 0.11 80.23
N GLY A 234 32.21 0.96 79.21
CA GLY A 234 33.12 2.09 78.99
C GLY A 234 33.16 3.07 80.16
N ASP A 235 31.98 3.43 80.68
CA ASP A 235 31.85 4.32 81.85
C ASP A 235 32.43 3.70 83.12
N GLU A 236 32.19 2.40 83.36
CA GLU A 236 32.74 1.67 84.50
C GLU A 236 34.27 1.58 84.46
N LEU A 237 34.84 1.32 83.27
CA LEU A 237 36.29 1.35 83.06
C LEU A 237 36.86 2.75 83.32
N GLY A 238 36.13 3.81 82.95
CA GLY A 238 36.48 5.19 83.28
C GLY A 238 36.58 5.43 84.79
N LYS A 239 35.57 5.00 85.55
CA LYS A 239 35.58 5.08 87.03
C LYS A 239 36.74 4.29 87.64
N LEU A 240 37.00 3.08 87.14
CA LEU A 240 38.08 2.23 87.64
C LEU A 240 39.46 2.88 87.42
N ARG A 241 39.67 3.52 86.27
CA ARG A 241 40.90 4.30 85.99
C ARG A 241 41.06 5.45 86.97
N GLU A 242 39.99 6.16 87.28
CA GLU A 242 40.03 7.25 88.26
C GLU A 242 40.32 6.74 89.68
N TYR A 243 39.69 5.64 90.11
CA TYR A 243 40.01 5.00 91.38
C TYR A 243 41.46 4.53 91.45
N ARG A 244 42.00 3.96 90.36
CA ARG A 244 43.42 3.58 90.30
C ARG A 244 44.33 4.79 90.46
N ARG A 245 44.03 5.91 89.78
CA ARG A 245 44.80 7.16 89.90
C ARG A 245 44.77 7.71 91.34
N GLN A 246 43.61 7.70 91.98
CA GLN A 246 43.47 8.12 93.37
C GLN A 246 44.25 7.22 94.33
N LEU A 247 44.24 5.90 94.08
CA LEU A 247 45.02 4.94 94.86
C LEU A 247 46.52 5.21 94.74
N GLU A 248 47.03 5.46 93.53
CA GLU A 248 48.43 5.82 93.29
C GLU A 248 48.83 7.07 94.07
N LEU A 249 48.03 8.14 94.01
CA LEU A 249 48.27 9.37 94.78
C LEU A 249 48.32 9.12 96.30
N LEU A 250 47.46 8.24 96.82
CA LEU A 250 47.46 7.87 98.24
C LEU A 250 48.68 7.03 98.61
N ILE A 251 49.13 6.13 97.72
CA ILE A 251 50.35 5.33 97.91
C ILE A 251 51.57 6.25 97.98
N ASP A 252 51.68 7.22 97.06
CA ASP A 252 52.76 8.20 97.04
C ASP A 252 52.76 9.08 98.28
N ARG A 253 51.58 9.59 98.68
CA ARG A 253 51.42 10.38 99.89
C ARG A 253 51.81 9.58 101.14
N ARG A 254 51.44 8.31 101.21
CA ARG A 254 51.86 7.41 102.30
C ARG A 254 53.37 7.21 102.31
N ALA A 255 54.01 7.07 101.16
CA ALA A 255 55.46 6.93 101.05
C ALA A 255 56.19 8.19 101.54
N LEU A 256 55.71 9.38 101.16
CA LEU A 256 56.22 10.66 101.66
C LEU A 256 56.10 10.77 103.19
N LEU A 257 54.90 10.51 103.74
CA LEU A 257 54.69 10.56 105.19
C LEU A 257 55.56 9.56 105.95
N LYS A 258 55.79 8.36 105.40
CA LYS A 258 56.75 7.40 105.98
C LYS A 258 58.17 7.96 106.02
N LYS A 259 58.61 8.56 104.92
CA LYS A 259 59.92 9.20 104.85
C LYS A 259 60.03 10.37 105.84
N ASP A 260 59.01 11.20 105.94
CA ASP A 260 58.93 12.28 106.93
C ASP A 260 59.02 11.74 108.35
N THR A 261 58.33 10.64 108.68
CA THR A 261 58.43 10.00 110.00
C THR A 261 59.81 9.39 110.26
N GLU A 262 60.46 8.81 109.26
CA GLU A 262 61.84 8.30 109.38
C GLU A 262 62.85 9.45 109.59
N ASP A 263 62.71 10.55 108.87
CA ASP A 263 63.54 11.75 109.01
C ASP A 263 63.30 12.44 110.36
N PHE A 264 62.05 12.47 110.86
CA PHE A 264 61.72 12.97 112.20
C PHE A 264 62.30 12.07 113.30
N SER A 265 62.24 10.75 113.12
CA SER A 265 62.85 9.77 114.05
C SER A 265 64.37 9.94 114.12
N LYS A 266 65.03 10.18 112.97
CA LYS A 266 66.47 10.46 112.91
C LYS A 266 66.85 11.80 113.56
N ARG A 267 65.97 12.81 113.51
CA ARG A 267 66.16 14.12 114.18
C ARG A 267 65.99 14.08 115.71
N ILE A 268 65.24 13.13 116.24
CA ILE A 268 65.06 12.95 117.70
C ILE A 268 66.15 12.05 118.30
N ALA A 269 66.72 11.15 117.50
CA ALA A 269 67.72 10.18 117.95
C ALA A 269 69.19 10.67 117.87
N GLY A 270 69.43 11.93 117.51
CA GLY A 270 70.76 12.58 117.50
C GLY A 270 70.69 13.97 118.09
#